data_AF-A0A957K1Z8-F1
#
_entry.id   AF-A0A957K1Z8-F1
#
_cell.length_a   1.000
_cell.length_b   1.000
_cell.length_c   1.000
_cell.angle_alpha   90.00
_cell.angle_beta   90.00
_cell.angle_gamma   90.00
#
_symmetry.space_group_name_H-M   'P 1'
#
loop_
_entity.id
_entity.type
_entity.pdbx_description
1 polymer ?
#
loop_
_entity_poly.entity_id
_entity_poly.type
_entity_poly.pdbx_seq_one_letter_code
_entity_poly.pdbx_strand_id
1 'polypeptide(L)'
;MMKKRLILPLLLLFVFVANIGQVAAQDEPGCDNPQVAYLAERGDVTCEEIIALHDAGFGYGEILKAMVIAGGLEDPETTWQMLLEVREENFGWGQISRAYGLAEQFSDLGITAEQLLDLRESGFGWGPIIHAQAIANADYGVSFEEAMAMMAAGMGWGEIRQELGLENGPPPWAGRGNGNGNGGQGQGDNPGNGNGNAANPGNGNGNNGQGNGNPGNGNGQGNNGHGNGNNGQGNGNGNGNGHGNGGDD
;
A
#
# COMPACT_ATOMS: atom_id res chain seq x y z
N MET A 1 -29.56 -0.51 6.02
CA MET A 1 -29.93 -1.68 6.85
C MET A 1 -28.66 -2.44 7.18
N MET A 2 -28.06 -2.17 8.34
CA MET A 2 -26.83 -2.83 8.79
C MET A 2 -27.16 -4.29 9.13
N LYS A 3 -26.62 -5.23 8.34
CA LYS A 3 -26.65 -6.66 8.67
C LYS A 3 -25.77 -6.86 9.90
N LYS A 4 -26.38 -7.00 11.07
CA LYS A 4 -25.71 -7.54 12.26
C LYS A 4 -25.22 -8.94 11.91
N ARG A 5 -23.94 -9.07 11.54
CA ARG A 5 -23.28 -10.37 11.41
C ARG A 5 -23.05 -10.87 12.82
N LEU A 6 -23.76 -11.95 13.16
CA LEU A 6 -23.62 -12.67 14.41
C LEU A 6 -22.24 -13.35 14.36
N ILE A 7 -21.22 -12.72 14.94
CA ILE A 7 -19.89 -13.31 15.13
C ILE A 7 -20.08 -14.46 16.12
N LEU A 8 -20.10 -15.69 15.61
CA LEU A 8 -20.10 -16.90 16.42
C LEU A 8 -18.67 -17.06 16.96
N PRO A 9 -18.43 -17.02 18.29
CA PRO A 9 -17.10 -17.23 18.81
C PRO A 9 -16.78 -18.72 18.66
N LEU A 10 -16.03 -19.07 17.61
CA LEU A 10 -15.42 -20.39 17.49
C LEU A 10 -14.33 -20.46 18.55
N LEU A 11 -14.68 -21.02 19.69
CA LEU A 11 -13.82 -21.18 20.86
C LEU A 11 -12.76 -22.23 20.54
N LEU A 12 -11.66 -21.78 19.91
CA LEU A 12 -10.54 -22.61 19.49
C LEU A 12 -9.65 -22.85 20.72
N LEU A 13 -9.85 -24.01 21.35
CA LEU A 13 -9.10 -24.47 22.50
C LEU A 13 -7.68 -24.86 22.05
N PHE A 14 -6.73 -23.92 22.10
CA PHE A 14 -5.31 -24.22 21.88
C PHE A 14 -4.74 -24.99 23.06
N VAL A 15 -4.59 -26.31 22.89
CA VAL A 15 -3.79 -27.15 23.79
C VAL A 15 -2.32 -26.99 23.42
N PHE A 16 -1.60 -26.14 24.15
CA PHE A 16 -0.14 -26.04 24.05
C PHE A 16 0.49 -27.31 24.67
N VAL A 17 0.76 -28.30 23.83
CA VAL A 17 1.65 -29.42 24.20
C VAL A 17 3.08 -28.96 23.95
N ALA A 18 3.80 -28.62 25.02
CA ALA A 18 5.24 -28.37 24.96
C ALA A 18 5.97 -29.68 24.61
N ASN A 19 6.18 -29.91 23.30
CA ASN A 19 6.90 -31.06 22.79
C ASN A 19 8.39 -30.69 22.65
N ILE A 20 9.15 -30.85 23.73
CA ILE A 20 10.61 -30.75 23.70
C ILE A 20 11.14 -32.17 23.47
N GLY A 21 11.48 -32.53 22.23
CA GLY A 21 12.07 -33.84 21.99
C GLY A 21 12.34 -34.21 20.53
N GLN A 22 13.64 -34.29 20.21
CA GLN A 22 14.24 -35.11 19.14
C GLN A 22 13.93 -34.72 17.68
N VAL A 23 14.87 -33.97 17.10
CA VAL A 23 15.06 -33.88 15.64
C VAL A 23 15.63 -35.20 15.14
N ALA A 24 14.78 -36.22 15.02
CA ALA A 24 15.02 -37.27 14.04
C ALA A 24 14.69 -36.66 12.68
N ALA A 25 15.61 -36.74 11.72
CA ALA A 25 15.33 -36.44 10.33
C ALA A 25 14.31 -37.47 9.82
N GLN A 26 13.04 -37.23 10.14
CA GLN A 26 11.94 -37.93 9.51
C GLN A 26 11.78 -37.24 8.16
N ASP A 27 11.81 -38.04 7.09
CA ASP A 27 11.36 -37.60 5.78
C ASP A 27 9.92 -37.12 5.95
N GLU A 28 9.74 -35.81 6.12
CA GLU A 28 8.44 -35.15 6.25
C GLU A 28 7.68 -35.44 4.95
N PRO A 29 6.65 -36.30 5.00
CA PRO A 29 5.95 -36.70 3.79
C PRO A 29 5.30 -35.47 3.15
N GLY A 30 5.65 -35.17 1.89
CA GLY A 30 5.05 -34.07 1.13
C GLY A 30 5.95 -32.86 0.89
N CYS A 31 7.16 -32.79 1.46
CA CYS A 31 8.08 -31.67 1.21
C CYS A 31 8.87 -31.77 -0.14
N ASP A 32 8.50 -32.67 -1.05
CA ASP A 32 9.19 -32.84 -2.35
C ASP A 32 9.11 -31.60 -3.26
N ASN A 33 8.14 -30.72 -3.01
CA ASN A 33 8.02 -29.44 -3.71
C ASN A 33 8.89 -28.38 -3.01
N PRO A 34 9.92 -27.81 -3.68
CA PRO A 34 10.80 -26.81 -3.05
C PRO A 34 10.08 -25.54 -2.61
N GLN A 35 8.95 -25.18 -3.23
CA GLN A 35 8.14 -24.03 -2.80
C GLN A 35 7.43 -24.33 -1.48
N VAL A 36 6.92 -25.56 -1.30
CA VAL A 36 6.27 -26.00 -0.07
C VAL A 36 7.29 -26.02 1.07
N ALA A 37 8.45 -26.64 0.84
CA ALA A 37 9.54 -26.67 1.83
C ALA A 37 9.99 -25.26 2.25
N TYR A 38 10.16 -24.35 1.29
CA TYR A 38 10.53 -22.96 1.57
C TYR A 38 9.48 -22.22 2.40
N LEU A 39 8.19 -22.39 2.08
CA LEU A 39 7.10 -21.74 2.81
C LEU A 39 6.92 -22.33 4.21
N ALA A 40 7.07 -23.65 4.35
CA ALA A 40 7.03 -24.35 5.62
C ALA A 40 8.12 -23.83 6.56
N GLU A 41 9.38 -23.79 6.10
CA GLU A 41 10.51 -23.24 6.86
C GLU A 41 10.30 -21.76 7.21
N ARG A 42 9.85 -20.96 6.24
CA ARG A 42 9.62 -19.51 6.44
C ARG A 42 8.51 -19.23 7.44
N GLY A 43 7.42 -19.99 7.37
CA GLY A 43 6.23 -19.80 8.18
C GLY A 43 6.29 -20.47 9.55
N ASP A 44 7.35 -21.24 9.82
CA ASP A 44 7.45 -22.14 10.97
C ASP A 44 6.23 -23.06 11.10
N VAL A 45 5.84 -23.65 9.95
CA VAL A 45 4.69 -24.56 9.81
C VAL A 45 5.09 -25.81 9.03
N THR A 46 4.25 -26.83 9.07
CA THR A 46 4.49 -28.10 8.38
C THR A 46 4.27 -27.97 6.86
N CYS A 47 4.92 -28.84 6.07
CA CYS A 47 4.63 -28.95 4.64
C CYS A 47 3.16 -29.33 4.38
N GLU A 48 2.55 -30.14 5.26
CA GLU A 48 1.14 -30.51 5.19
C GLU A 48 0.22 -29.30 5.30
N GLU A 49 0.49 -28.36 6.21
CA GLU A 49 -0.29 -27.12 6.35
C GLU A 49 -0.20 -26.23 5.09
N ILE A 50 0.99 -26.11 4.49
CA ILE A 50 1.15 -25.36 3.23
C ILE A 50 0.41 -26.03 2.08
N ILE A 51 0.44 -27.36 1.99
CA ILE A 51 -0.32 -28.11 0.98
C ILE A 51 -1.83 -27.95 1.21
N ALA A 52 -2.30 -28.03 2.45
CA ALA A 52 -3.71 -27.85 2.78
C ALA A 52 -4.23 -26.46 2.39
N LEU A 53 -3.43 -25.41 2.61
CA LEU A 53 -3.77 -24.05 2.14
C LEU A 53 -3.81 -23.97 0.60
N HIS A 54 -2.88 -24.64 -0.08
CA HIS A 54 -2.89 -24.68 -1.53
C HIS A 54 -4.14 -25.40 -2.07
N ASP A 55 -4.50 -26.53 -1.47
CA ASP A 55 -5.70 -27.31 -1.80
C ASP A 55 -7.00 -26.55 -1.48
N ALA A 56 -6.97 -25.66 -0.48
CA ALA A 56 -8.05 -24.72 -0.17
C ALA A 56 -8.18 -23.58 -1.20
N GLY A 57 -7.24 -23.46 -2.14
CA GLY A 57 -7.28 -22.52 -3.25
C GLY A 57 -6.32 -21.32 -3.13
N PHE A 58 -5.53 -21.24 -2.06
CA PHE A 58 -4.52 -20.18 -1.93
C PHE A 58 -3.30 -20.48 -2.82
N GLY A 59 -2.88 -19.52 -3.63
CA GLY A 59 -1.62 -19.65 -4.35
C GLY A 59 -0.41 -19.57 -3.40
N TYR A 60 0.68 -20.29 -3.70
CA TYR A 60 1.93 -20.15 -2.92
C TYR A 60 2.43 -18.69 -2.83
N GLY A 61 2.21 -17.90 -3.88
CA GLY A 61 2.54 -16.47 -3.87
C GLY A 61 1.62 -15.62 -2.97
N GLU A 62 0.40 -16.08 -2.69
CA GLU A 62 -0.51 -15.44 -1.74
C GLU A 62 -0.10 -15.76 -0.30
N ILE A 63 0.20 -17.03 -0.02
CA ILE A 63 0.76 -17.48 1.26
C ILE A 63 2.04 -16.69 1.58
N LEU A 64 2.97 -16.59 0.63
CA LEU A 64 4.21 -15.82 0.80
C LEU A 64 3.95 -14.34 1.11
N LYS A 65 3.00 -13.71 0.41
CA LYS A 65 2.66 -12.30 0.65
C LYS A 65 2.12 -12.10 2.06
N ALA A 66 1.22 -12.98 2.51
CA ALA A 66 0.71 -12.93 3.87
C ALA A 66 1.85 -13.04 4.89
N MET A 67 2.77 -14.00 4.73
CA MET A 67 3.94 -14.15 5.60
C MET A 67 4.88 -12.94 5.57
N VAL A 68 5.10 -12.34 4.39
CA VAL A 68 5.94 -11.14 4.25
C VAL A 68 5.29 -9.92 4.91
N ILE A 69 3.98 -9.75 4.78
CA ILE A 69 3.26 -8.66 5.44
C ILE A 69 3.32 -8.86 6.95
N ALA A 70 2.91 -10.03 7.47
CA ALA A 70 2.91 -10.31 8.90
C ALA A 70 4.31 -10.15 9.52
N GLY A 71 5.36 -10.66 8.87
CA GLY A 71 6.74 -10.48 9.36
C GLY A 71 7.29 -9.05 9.27
N GLY A 72 6.55 -8.12 8.65
CA GLY A 72 6.88 -6.69 8.62
C GLY A 72 6.09 -5.86 9.64
N LEU A 73 5.14 -6.46 10.35
CA LEU A 73 4.34 -5.82 11.39
C LEU A 73 5.05 -5.98 12.75
N GLU A 74 4.86 -4.98 13.61
CA GLU A 74 5.29 -4.98 15.01
C GLU A 74 4.31 -5.75 15.91
N ASP A 75 3.03 -5.86 15.51
CA ASP A 75 2.01 -6.61 16.26
C ASP A 75 2.18 -8.13 16.10
N PRO A 76 2.60 -8.86 17.17
CA PRO A 76 2.81 -10.31 17.10
C PRO A 76 1.52 -11.11 17.03
N GLU A 77 0.37 -10.51 17.38
CA GLU A 77 -0.93 -11.18 17.32
C GLU A 77 -1.46 -11.24 15.87
N THR A 78 -0.96 -10.37 14.98
CA THR A 78 -1.31 -10.41 13.56
C THR A 78 -0.55 -11.53 12.86
N THR A 79 -1.20 -12.68 12.73
CA THR A 79 -0.64 -13.84 12.03
C THR A 79 -0.86 -13.76 10.51
N TRP A 80 -0.01 -14.44 9.74
CA TRP A 80 -0.19 -14.50 8.28
C TRP A 80 -1.44 -15.29 7.87
N GLN A 81 -1.91 -16.21 8.70
CA GLN A 81 -3.17 -16.93 8.50
C GLN A 81 -4.37 -15.97 8.58
N MET A 82 -4.39 -15.05 9.55
CA MET A 82 -5.41 -14.00 9.63
C MET A 82 -5.43 -13.14 8.36
N LEU A 83 -4.25 -12.81 7.81
CA LEU A 83 -4.17 -12.04 6.55
C LEU A 83 -4.70 -12.82 5.34
N LEU A 84 -4.63 -14.15 5.34
CA LEU A 84 -5.28 -14.99 4.32
C LEU A 84 -6.80 -14.97 4.46
N GLU A 85 -7.33 -14.99 5.68
CA GLU A 85 -8.78 -14.85 5.93
C GLU A 85 -9.30 -13.49 5.44
N VAL A 86 -8.59 -12.40 5.74
CA VAL A 86 -8.94 -11.05 5.23
C VAL A 86 -8.88 -11.01 3.69
N ARG A 87 -7.95 -11.76 3.07
CA ARG A 87 -7.85 -11.86 1.61
C ARG A 87 -9.07 -12.55 0.98
N GLU A 88 -9.69 -13.51 1.67
CA GLU A 88 -10.92 -14.17 1.21
C GLU A 88 -12.10 -13.19 1.15
N GLU A 89 -12.07 -12.10 1.93
CA GLU A 89 -13.05 -11.01 1.86
C GLU A 89 -12.88 -10.11 0.61
N ASN A 90 -12.01 -10.49 -0.32
CA ASN A 90 -11.73 -9.82 -1.61
C ASN A 90 -10.96 -8.50 -1.49
N PHE A 91 -10.28 -8.23 -0.38
CA PHE A 91 -9.32 -7.14 -0.32
C PHE A 91 -8.04 -7.47 -1.10
N GLY A 92 -7.55 -6.50 -1.87
CA GLY A 92 -6.26 -6.64 -2.56
C GLY A 92 -5.10 -6.60 -1.57
N TRP A 93 -4.00 -7.31 -1.85
CA TRP A 93 -2.79 -7.32 -1.00
C TRP A 93 -2.25 -5.92 -0.68
N GLY A 94 -2.35 -4.98 -1.62
CA GLY A 94 -1.97 -3.58 -1.37
C GLY A 94 -2.89 -2.86 -0.38
N GLN A 95 -4.18 -3.22 -0.32
CA GLN A 95 -5.10 -2.69 0.68
C GLN A 95 -4.81 -3.29 2.06
N ILE A 96 -4.62 -4.61 2.13
CA ILE A 96 -4.30 -5.32 3.37
C ILE A 96 -3.01 -4.76 3.97
N SER A 97 -1.92 -4.74 3.19
CA SER A 97 -0.63 -4.21 3.66
C SER A 97 -0.74 -2.76 4.13
N ARG A 98 -1.50 -1.91 3.42
CA ARG A 98 -1.68 -0.52 3.82
C ARG A 98 -2.55 -0.36 5.07
N ALA A 99 -3.60 -1.15 5.22
CA ALA A 99 -4.50 -1.10 6.37
C ALA A 99 -3.77 -1.47 7.66
N TYR A 100 -3.08 -2.62 7.68
CA TYR A 100 -2.34 -3.07 8.86
C TYR A 100 -1.20 -2.12 9.22
N GLY A 101 -0.41 -1.67 8.23
CA GLY A 101 0.66 -0.70 8.51
C GLY A 101 0.14 0.68 8.97
N LEU A 102 -1.08 1.07 8.61
CA LEU A 102 -1.73 2.27 9.15
C LEU A 102 -2.32 2.03 10.54
N ALA A 103 -2.88 0.84 10.82
CA ALA A 103 -3.41 0.49 12.13
C ALA A 103 -2.33 0.59 13.22
N GLU A 104 -1.11 0.14 12.94
CA GLU A 104 0.04 0.32 13.84
C GLU A 104 0.37 1.80 14.08
N GLN A 105 0.40 2.60 13.02
CA GLN A 105 0.60 4.05 13.11
C GLN A 105 -0.52 4.76 13.86
N PHE A 106 -1.72 4.19 13.88
CA PHE A 106 -2.93 4.74 14.47
C PHE A 106 -3.29 4.06 15.79
N SER A 107 -2.36 3.27 16.35
CA SER A 107 -2.59 2.48 17.57
C SER A 107 -3.02 3.34 18.76
N ASP A 108 -2.48 4.56 18.90
CA ASP A 108 -2.88 5.54 19.93
C ASP A 108 -4.35 5.98 19.82
N LEU A 109 -4.94 5.89 18.63
CA LEU A 109 -6.35 6.20 18.37
C LEU A 109 -7.25 4.97 18.53
N GLY A 110 -6.69 3.78 18.76
CA GLY A 110 -7.44 2.53 18.87
C GLY A 110 -8.10 2.09 17.55
N ILE A 111 -7.56 2.52 16.41
CA ILE A 111 -8.12 2.22 15.08
C ILE A 111 -7.51 0.91 14.56
N THR A 112 -8.36 -0.07 14.23
CA THR A 112 -7.92 -1.38 13.72
C THR A 112 -7.81 -1.43 12.20
N ALA A 113 -7.10 -2.43 11.67
CA ALA A 113 -6.98 -2.64 10.23
C ALA A 113 -8.34 -2.90 9.56
N GLU A 114 -9.23 -3.62 10.23
CA GLU A 114 -10.58 -3.92 9.76
C GLU A 114 -11.41 -2.64 9.62
N GLN A 115 -11.35 -1.74 10.61
CA GLN A 115 -12.02 -0.44 10.52
C GLN A 115 -11.51 0.39 9.33
N LEU A 116 -10.21 0.32 9.03
CA LEU A 116 -9.62 0.99 7.87
C LEU A 116 -10.05 0.35 6.55
N LEU A 117 -10.19 -0.97 6.50
CA LEU A 117 -10.71 -1.69 5.33
C LEU A 117 -12.20 -1.39 5.10
N ASP A 118 -13.01 -1.29 6.16
CA ASP A 118 -14.41 -0.87 6.09
C ASP A 118 -14.57 0.53 5.50
N LEU A 119 -13.68 1.47 5.88
CA LEU A 119 -13.65 2.81 5.29
C LEU A 119 -13.29 2.77 3.79
N ARG A 120 -12.37 1.88 3.39
CA ARG A 120 -12.05 1.67 1.97
C ARG A 120 -13.23 1.10 1.19
N GLU A 121 -13.94 0.12 1.76
CA GLU A 121 -15.14 -0.46 1.14
C GLU A 121 -16.26 0.58 1.04
N SER A 122 -16.37 1.47 2.03
CA SER A 122 -17.29 2.62 2.03
C SER A 122 -16.92 3.73 1.03
N GLY A 123 -15.82 3.58 0.29
CA GLY A 123 -15.42 4.47 -0.79
C GLY A 123 -14.41 5.55 -0.42
N PHE A 124 -13.95 5.61 0.83
CA PHE A 124 -12.93 6.58 1.22
C PHE A 124 -11.56 6.20 0.65
N GLY A 125 -10.81 7.18 0.15
CA GLY A 125 -9.40 7.00 -0.22
C GLY A 125 -8.49 6.94 1.02
N TRP A 126 -7.25 6.47 0.85
CA TRP A 126 -6.24 6.51 1.92
C TRP A 126 -5.88 7.93 2.35
N GLY A 127 -5.93 8.91 1.43
CA GLY A 127 -5.64 10.31 1.72
C GLY A 127 -6.57 10.90 2.80
N PRO A 128 -7.90 10.90 2.59
CA PRO A 128 -8.86 11.33 3.61
C PRO A 128 -8.68 10.63 4.97
N ILE A 129 -8.45 9.31 4.98
CA ILE A 129 -8.20 8.55 6.21
C ILE A 129 -6.97 9.09 6.97
N ILE A 130 -5.87 9.32 6.27
CA ILE A 130 -4.63 9.87 6.86
C ILE A 130 -4.84 11.32 7.34
N HIS A 131 -5.59 12.12 6.57
CA HIS A 131 -5.92 13.49 6.97
C HIS A 131 -6.77 13.51 8.25
N ALA A 132 -7.74 12.60 8.38
CA ALA A 132 -8.59 12.51 9.57
C ALA A 132 -7.77 12.14 10.80
N GLN A 133 -6.83 11.21 10.67
CA GLN A 133 -5.88 10.90 11.75
C GLN A 133 -5.00 12.12 12.11
N ALA A 134 -4.50 12.85 11.11
CA ALA A 134 -3.70 14.05 11.38
C ALA A 134 -4.49 15.15 12.11
N ILE A 135 -5.80 15.27 11.85
CA ILE A 135 -6.69 16.18 12.59
C ILE A 135 -6.88 15.70 14.03
N ALA A 136 -7.16 14.40 14.22
CA ALA A 136 -7.36 13.82 15.53
C ALA A 136 -6.13 13.98 16.43
N ASN A 137 -4.93 13.89 15.86
CA ASN A 137 -3.66 14.06 16.57
C ASN A 137 -3.22 15.52 16.78
N ALA A 138 -3.93 16.49 16.20
CA ALA A 138 -3.52 17.90 16.26
C ALA A 138 -4.09 18.66 17.48
N ASP A 139 -4.66 17.95 18.46
CA ASP A 139 -5.24 18.50 19.69
C ASP A 139 -6.34 19.56 19.46
N TYR A 140 -7.06 19.50 18.33
CA TYR A 140 -8.18 20.41 18.04
C TYR A 140 -9.49 20.01 18.75
N GLY A 141 -9.47 18.94 19.56
CA GLY A 141 -10.66 18.42 20.24
C GLY A 141 -11.63 17.71 19.31
N VAL A 142 -11.16 17.18 18.18
CA VAL A 142 -11.94 16.46 17.16
C VAL A 142 -11.49 15.01 17.12
N SER A 143 -12.42 14.07 17.21
CA SER A 143 -12.09 12.64 17.08
C SER A 143 -11.80 12.26 15.62
N PHE A 144 -11.20 11.08 15.42
CA PHE A 144 -11.00 10.53 14.09
C PHE A 144 -12.34 10.36 13.33
N GLU A 145 -13.36 9.84 14.00
CA GLU A 145 -14.70 9.64 13.44
C GLU A 145 -15.36 10.95 13.06
N GLU A 146 -15.24 11.98 13.91
CA GLU A 146 -15.75 13.32 13.62
C GLU A 146 -15.05 13.94 12.40
N ALA A 147 -13.73 13.83 12.32
CA ALA A 147 -12.97 14.29 11.17
C ALA A 147 -13.35 13.54 9.88
N MET A 148 -13.55 12.21 9.96
CA MET A 148 -14.05 11.41 8.85
C MET A 148 -15.46 11.83 8.42
N ALA A 149 -16.35 12.12 9.36
CA ALA A 149 -17.71 12.59 9.07
C ALA A 149 -17.72 13.95 8.36
N MET A 150 -16.85 14.89 8.76
CA MET A 150 -16.68 16.17 8.07
C MET A 150 -16.21 15.97 6.63
N MET A 151 -15.23 15.09 6.40
CA MET A 151 -14.75 14.77 5.05
C MET A 151 -15.81 14.05 4.21
N ALA A 152 -16.62 13.19 4.81
CA ALA A 152 -17.75 12.53 4.16
C ALA A 152 -18.80 13.54 3.67
N ALA A 153 -18.98 14.64 4.41
CA ALA A 153 -19.83 15.77 4.01
C ALA A 153 -19.21 16.64 2.90
N GLY A 154 -18.01 16.31 2.42
CA GLY A 154 -17.30 17.05 1.38
C GLY A 154 -16.52 18.25 1.91
N MET A 155 -16.38 18.41 3.22
CA MET A 155 -15.66 19.54 3.80
C MET A 155 -14.16 19.42 3.50
N GLY A 156 -13.59 20.45 2.88
CA GLY A 156 -12.15 20.61 2.77
C GLY A 156 -11.53 21.14 4.07
N TRP A 157 -10.19 21.10 4.17
CA TRP A 157 -9.47 21.68 5.33
C TRP A 157 -9.88 23.12 5.65
N GLY A 158 -10.12 23.92 4.61
CA GLY A 158 -10.52 25.32 4.74
C GLY A 158 -11.84 25.51 5.47
N GLU A 159 -12.78 24.59 5.30
CA GLU A 159 -14.09 24.61 5.94
C GLU A 159 -14.01 23.98 7.33
N ILE A 160 -13.30 22.85 7.46
CA ILE A 160 -13.08 22.18 8.76
C ILE A 160 -12.45 23.14 9.77
N ARG A 161 -11.38 23.85 9.40
CA ARG A 161 -10.73 24.79 10.31
C ARG A 161 -11.65 25.96 10.72
N GLN A 162 -12.52 26.42 9.81
CA GLN A 162 -13.46 27.49 10.11
C GLN A 162 -14.52 27.02 11.11
N GLU A 163 -15.05 25.80 10.91
CA GLU A 163 -15.98 25.13 11.83
C GLU A 163 -15.37 24.97 13.22
N LEU A 164 -14.07 24.65 13.30
CA LEU A 164 -13.33 24.51 14.55
C LEU A 164 -12.85 25.84 15.16
N GLY A 165 -13.15 26.98 14.53
CA GLY A 165 -12.74 28.30 15.02
C GLY A 165 -11.21 28.51 15.02
N LEU A 166 -10.47 27.78 14.18
CA LEU A 166 -9.01 27.85 14.09
C LEU A 166 -8.57 29.03 13.21
N GLU A 167 -7.43 29.63 13.55
CA GLU A 167 -6.81 30.67 12.73
C GLU A 167 -6.39 30.15 11.34
N ASN A 168 -6.13 31.06 10.40
CA ASN A 168 -5.60 30.70 9.09
C ASN A 168 -4.24 30.00 9.25
N GLY A 169 -4.15 28.74 8.81
CA GLY A 169 -2.93 27.96 8.90
C GLY A 169 -2.91 26.76 7.94
N PRO A 170 -1.72 26.20 7.69
CA PRO A 170 -1.59 24.97 6.90
C PRO A 170 -2.26 23.79 7.62
N PRO A 171 -2.76 22.78 6.89
CA PRO A 171 -3.29 21.59 7.53
C PRO A 171 -2.23 20.82 8.30
N PRO A 172 -2.62 20.02 9.32
CA PRO A 172 -1.67 19.25 10.13
C PRO A 172 -0.88 18.22 9.31
N TRP A 173 -1.45 17.74 8.18
CA TRP A 173 -0.76 16.84 7.25
C TRP A 173 0.13 17.54 6.21
N ALA A 174 0.21 18.87 6.18
CA ALA A 174 1.08 19.60 5.24
C ALA A 174 2.59 19.36 5.49
N GLY A 175 2.93 18.57 6.52
CA GLY A 175 4.28 18.39 7.02
C GLY A 175 4.72 19.63 7.78
N ARG A 176 5.33 19.43 8.96
CA ARG A 176 6.18 20.46 9.56
C ARG A 176 7.42 20.55 8.68
N GLY A 177 7.34 21.32 7.60
CA GLY A 177 8.54 21.69 6.86
C GLY A 177 9.52 22.28 7.87
N ASN A 178 10.61 21.57 8.16
CA ASN A 178 11.73 22.14 8.90
C ASN A 178 12.07 23.46 8.21
N GLY A 179 11.74 24.57 8.86
CA GLY A 179 11.61 25.89 8.28
C GLY A 179 12.94 26.47 7.78
N ASN A 180 13.41 25.97 6.64
CA ASN A 180 14.49 26.56 5.84
C ASN A 180 14.04 26.77 4.38
N GLY A 181 12.74 26.98 4.17
CA GLY A 181 12.15 27.27 2.86
C GLY A 181 11.59 28.68 2.81
N ASN A 182 12.35 29.58 2.20
CA ASN A 182 11.94 30.94 1.85
C ASN A 182 10.62 30.90 1.06
N GLY A 183 9.69 31.81 1.38
CA GLY A 183 8.30 31.77 0.90
C GLY A 183 8.15 31.70 -0.62
N GLY A 184 7.54 30.62 -1.10
CA GLY A 184 7.04 30.50 -2.47
C GLY A 184 5.54 30.20 -2.43
N GLN A 185 4.73 31.19 -2.79
CA GLN A 185 3.30 31.03 -3.03
C GLN A 185 3.09 30.08 -4.22
N GLY A 186 2.54 28.89 -3.97
CA GLY A 186 2.12 27.94 -5.00
C GLY A 186 0.61 27.73 -4.94
N GLN A 187 -0.13 28.43 -5.81
CA GLN A 187 -1.51 28.13 -6.16
C GLN A 187 -1.57 26.95 -7.15
N GLY A 188 -2.58 26.08 -7.02
CA GLY A 188 -3.16 25.35 -8.16
C GLY A 188 -3.15 23.81 -8.09
N ASP A 189 -4.29 23.25 -7.67
CA ASP A 189 -5.09 22.22 -8.35
C ASP A 189 -4.41 21.04 -9.10
N ASN A 190 -4.59 19.80 -8.60
CA ASN A 190 -5.11 18.65 -9.38
C ASN A 190 -5.37 17.40 -8.51
N PRO A 191 -6.56 16.76 -8.54
CA PRO A 191 -6.79 15.45 -7.94
C PRO A 191 -6.33 14.34 -8.89
N GLY A 192 -5.07 13.92 -8.76
CA GLY A 192 -4.51 12.78 -9.48
C GLY A 192 -4.93 11.45 -8.84
N ASN A 193 -5.87 10.76 -9.48
CA ASN A 193 -6.22 9.37 -9.23
C ASN A 193 -5.04 8.45 -9.62
N GLY A 194 -4.22 8.04 -8.64
CA GLY A 194 -3.06 7.17 -8.83
C GLY A 194 -3.36 5.73 -8.42
N ASN A 195 -3.77 4.90 -9.38
CA ASN A 195 -3.76 3.45 -9.24
C ASN A 195 -2.31 2.95 -9.42
N GLY A 196 -1.56 2.86 -8.32
CA GLY A 196 -0.16 2.44 -8.30
C GLY A 196 -0.03 0.92 -8.17
N ASN A 197 0.14 0.24 -9.30
CA ASN A 197 0.48 -1.17 -9.39
C ASN A 197 1.91 -1.38 -8.87
N ALA A 198 2.07 -2.15 -7.79
CA ALA A 198 3.36 -2.43 -7.17
C ALA A 198 4.07 -3.57 -7.90
N ALA A 199 5.12 -3.25 -8.69
CA ALA A 199 6.18 -4.19 -9.08
C ALA A 199 7.37 -3.49 -9.77
N ASN A 200 8.28 -2.84 -9.02
CA ASN A 200 9.73 -2.82 -9.31
C ASN A 200 10.52 -2.06 -8.22
N PRO A 201 11.57 -2.61 -7.60
CA PRO A 201 12.50 -1.83 -6.78
C PRO A 201 13.50 -1.11 -7.70
N GLY A 202 13.05 -0.01 -8.30
CA GLY A 202 13.89 0.86 -9.14
C GLY A 202 14.37 2.07 -8.35
N ASN A 203 15.68 2.14 -8.13
CA ASN A 203 16.44 3.23 -7.53
C ASN A 203 16.09 4.60 -8.16
N GLY A 204 15.21 5.37 -7.52
CA GLY A 204 14.73 6.67 -8.00
C GLY A 204 15.53 7.83 -7.38
N ASN A 205 16.62 8.22 -8.04
CA ASN A 205 17.37 9.44 -7.75
C ASN A 205 16.56 10.66 -8.23
N GLY A 206 15.81 11.30 -7.33
CA GLY A 206 15.03 12.49 -7.64
C GLY A 206 15.92 13.72 -7.81
N ASN A 207 16.13 14.15 -9.06
CA ASN A 207 16.75 15.44 -9.35
C ASN A 207 15.69 16.46 -9.81
N ASN A 208 15.60 17.51 -8.99
CA ASN A 208 15.20 18.90 -9.25
C ASN A 208 14.47 19.24 -10.56
N GLY A 209 13.28 19.81 -10.38
CA GLY A 209 12.59 20.56 -11.41
C GLY A 209 13.36 21.81 -11.87
N GLN A 210 13.15 22.15 -13.14
CA GLN A 210 13.39 23.47 -13.68
C GLN A 210 12.25 23.80 -14.64
N GLY A 211 11.64 24.94 -14.39
CA GLY A 211 10.37 25.35 -14.97
C GLY A 211 10.44 26.00 -16.34
N ASN A 212 9.29 26.58 -16.67
CA ASN A 212 8.91 27.29 -17.89
C ASN A 212 10.00 28.09 -18.59
N GLY A 213 10.05 27.92 -19.92
CA GLY A 213 10.64 28.87 -20.85
C GLY A 213 10.11 28.65 -22.27
N ASN A 214 9.03 29.34 -22.64
CA ASN A 214 8.82 29.72 -24.03
C ASN A 214 9.62 31.01 -24.26
N PRO A 215 10.61 31.00 -25.16
CA PRO A 215 10.55 32.00 -26.21
C PRO A 215 11.09 31.51 -27.56
N GLY A 216 10.43 31.97 -28.63
CA GLY A 216 11.14 32.74 -29.64
C GLY A 216 11.95 31.97 -30.70
N ASN A 217 11.43 32.07 -31.91
CA ASN A 217 12.13 31.99 -33.19
C ASN A 217 13.57 32.60 -33.14
N GLY A 218 14.60 31.82 -33.45
CA GLY A 218 15.98 32.32 -33.50
C GLY A 218 17.00 31.29 -34.02
N ASN A 219 17.51 31.53 -35.23
CA ASN A 219 18.72 30.90 -35.77
C ASN A 219 19.90 31.13 -34.82
N GLY A 220 20.59 30.06 -34.40
CA GLY A 220 21.73 30.18 -33.48
C GLY A 220 22.63 28.94 -33.54
N GLN A 221 23.88 29.17 -33.92
CA GLN A 221 24.96 28.22 -34.15
C GLN A 221 25.29 27.34 -32.94
N GLY A 222 25.87 26.17 -33.28
CA GLY A 222 26.21 25.09 -32.38
C GLY A 222 27.18 25.46 -31.25
N ASN A 223 27.19 24.60 -30.24
CA ASN A 223 28.35 24.36 -29.41
C ASN A 223 28.45 22.87 -29.08
N ASN A 224 29.64 22.34 -29.32
CA ASN A 224 30.07 20.97 -29.12
C ASN A 224 29.95 20.57 -27.64
N GLY A 225 28.97 19.74 -27.31
CA GLY A 225 28.92 18.99 -26.05
C GLY A 225 29.36 17.54 -26.30
N HIS A 226 30.55 17.18 -25.83
CA HIS A 226 31.04 15.81 -25.82
C HIS A 226 30.22 14.99 -24.81
N GLY A 227 29.24 14.22 -25.30
CA GLY A 227 28.54 13.21 -24.52
C GLY A 227 29.28 11.87 -24.61
N ASN A 228 29.91 11.46 -23.51
CA ASN A 228 30.41 10.10 -23.34
C ASN A 228 29.22 9.12 -23.38
N GLY A 229 29.17 8.30 -24.42
CA GLY A 229 28.17 7.25 -24.57
C GLY A 229 28.42 6.10 -23.59
N ASN A 230 27.41 5.78 -22.78
CA ASN A 230 27.32 4.45 -22.18
C ASN A 230 26.48 3.57 -23.12
N ASN A 231 27.16 2.62 -23.75
CA ASN A 231 26.59 1.49 -24.47
C ASN A 231 25.73 0.65 -23.51
N GLY A 232 24.41 0.79 -23.59
CA GLY A 232 23.44 -0.11 -22.98
C GLY A 232 22.52 -0.66 -24.07
N GLN A 233 22.64 -1.96 -24.33
CA GLN A 233 22.04 -2.69 -25.45
C GLN A 233 20.51 -2.54 -25.51
N GLY A 234 20.01 -2.11 -26.67
CA GLY A 234 18.60 -2.16 -26.99
C GLY A 234 18.16 -3.59 -27.32
N ASN A 235 17.19 -4.12 -26.59
CA ASN A 235 16.39 -5.25 -27.03
C ASN A 235 15.34 -4.75 -28.02
N GLY A 236 15.63 -4.92 -29.31
CA GLY A 236 14.66 -4.71 -30.37
C GLY A 236 13.64 -5.85 -30.40
N ASN A 237 12.38 -5.54 -30.07
CA ASN A 237 11.23 -6.31 -30.53
C ASN A 237 10.58 -5.54 -31.68
N GLY A 238 11.05 -5.84 -32.89
CA GLY A 238 10.47 -5.35 -34.13
C GLY A 238 9.50 -6.37 -34.75
N ASN A 239 8.45 -5.80 -35.35
CA ASN A 239 7.61 -6.29 -36.45
C ASN A 239 6.48 -7.29 -36.16
N GLY A 240 5.29 -7.11 -36.74
CA GLY A 240 4.89 -6.06 -37.70
C GLY A 240 3.42 -6.17 -38.12
N ASN A 241 2.78 -5.02 -38.37
CA ASN A 241 1.47 -4.95 -39.00
C ASN A 241 1.64 -4.44 -40.44
N GLY A 242 1.61 -5.35 -41.40
CA GLY A 242 1.49 -5.01 -42.82
C GLY A 242 0.05 -4.64 -43.15
N HIS A 243 -0.17 -3.39 -43.59
CA HIS A 243 -1.36 -3.00 -44.33
C HIS A 243 -1.03 -3.04 -45.82
N GLY A 244 -1.60 -4.01 -46.53
CA GLY A 244 -1.61 -4.03 -47.99
C GLY A 244 -2.76 -3.17 -48.50
N ASN A 245 -2.44 -2.12 -49.26
CA ASN A 245 -3.42 -1.36 -50.02
C ASN A 245 -3.40 -1.88 -51.46
N GLY A 246 -4.47 -2.55 -51.88
CA GLY A 246 -4.72 -2.85 -53.29
C GLY A 246 -5.16 -1.58 -54.01
N GLY A 247 -4.49 -1.27 -55.11
CA GLY A 247 -4.85 -0.21 -56.03
C GLY A 247 -4.86 -0.78 -57.44
N ASP A 248 -5.95 -0.48 -58.15
CA ASP A 248 -6.33 -0.92 -59.48
C ASP A 248 -5.36 -0.43 -60.58
N ASP A 249 -5.19 -1.25 -61.62
CA ASP A 249 -5.18 -0.90 -63.05
C ASP A 249 -5.01 -2.16 -63.93
#